data_AF-X0ZVP5-F1
#
_entry.id   AF-X0ZVP5-F1
#
_cell.length_a   1.000
_cell.length_b   1.000
_cell.length_c   1.000
_cell.angle_alpha   90.00
_cell.angle_beta   90.00
_cell.angle_gamma   90.00
#
_symmetry.space_group_name_H-M   'P 1'
#
loop_
_entity.id
_entity.type
_entity.pdbx_description
1 polymer ?
#
loop_
_entity_poly.entity_id
_entity_poly.type
_entity_poly.pdbx_seq_one_letter_code
_entity_poly.pdbx_strand_id
1 'polypeptide(L)' 'LYKEIAGKIESDTSGSAPAPTLDKIGDCDAPAIIAAAIYAGHRYARELGTDREQSAVTRQDKLFDPD' A
#
# COMPACT_ATOMS: atom_id res chain seq x y z
N LEU A 1 -5.93 -18.98 3.05
CA LEU A 1 -6.54 -18.02 2.12
C LEU A 1 -5.51 -17.11 1.44
N TYR A 2 -4.92 -16.10 2.09
CA TYR A 2 -3.97 -15.16 1.42
C TYR A 2 -2.87 -15.88 0.63
N LYS A 3 -2.12 -16.80 1.27
CA LYS A 3 -1.04 -17.56 0.61
C LYS A 3 -1.51 -18.40 -0.57
N GLU A 4 -2.75 -18.88 -0.53
CA GLU A 4 -3.33 -19.67 -1.61
C GLU A 4 -3.66 -18.79 -2.82
N ILE A 5 -4.24 -17.59 -2.58
CA ILE A 5 -4.52 -16.62 -3.64
C ILE A 5 -3.21 -16.11 -4.24
N ALA A 6 -2.23 -15.78 -3.40
CA ALA A 6 -0.90 -15.37 -3.87
C ALA A 6 -0.26 -16.45 -4.76
N GLY A 7 -0.28 -17.72 -4.32
CA GLY A 7 0.25 -18.83 -5.11
C GLY A 7 -0.48 -19.04 -6.44
N LYS A 8 -1.81 -18.81 -6.49
CA LYS A 8 -2.59 -18.86 -7.74
C LYS A 8 -2.23 -17.72 -8.70
N ILE A 9 -2.08 -16.50 -8.18
CA ILE A 9 -1.66 -15.34 -8.99
C ILE A 9 -0.27 -15.59 -9.59
N GLU A 10 0.66 -16.11 -8.80
CA GLU A 10 2.00 -16.48 -9.26
C GLU A 10 1.97 -17.58 -10.35
N SER A 11 1.13 -18.61 -10.20
CA SER A 11 1.03 -19.69 -11.19
C SER A 11 0.34 -19.29 -12.49
N ASP A 12 -0.64 -18.38 -12.41
CA ASP A 12 -1.47 -17.96 -13.56
C ASP A 12 -0.80 -16.87 -14.44
N THR A 13 0.39 -16.39 -14.06
CA THR A 13 1.14 -15.32 -14.75
C THR A 13 1.81 -15.78 -16.08
N SER A 14 1.40 -16.92 -16.66
CA SER A 14 1.94 -17.47 -17.91
C SER A 14 1.41 -16.80 -19.20
N GLY A 15 0.53 -15.81 -19.09
CA GLY A 15 -0.06 -15.06 -20.22
C GLY A 15 0.60 -13.71 -20.52
N SER A 16 0.17 -13.06 -21.62
CA SER A 16 0.72 -11.77 -22.12
C SER A 16 0.24 -10.53 -21.34
N ALA A 17 -0.68 -10.67 -20.38
CA ALA A 17 -1.21 -9.55 -19.60
C ALA A 17 -0.47 -9.41 -18.26
N PRO A 18 -0.34 -8.19 -17.69
CA PRO A 18 0.24 -7.99 -16.37
C PRO A 18 -0.56 -8.76 -15.32
N ALA A 19 0.14 -9.45 -14.41
CA ALA A 19 -0.48 -10.12 -13.29
C ALA A 19 -1.14 -9.10 -12.34
N PRO A 20 -2.30 -9.42 -11.76
CA PRO A 20 -2.88 -8.58 -10.71
C PRO A 20 -1.97 -8.55 -9.47
N THR A 21 -1.90 -7.42 -8.79
CA THR A 21 -1.17 -7.28 -7.52
C THR A 21 -2.05 -7.64 -6.32
N LEU A 22 -1.43 -8.08 -5.22
CA LEU A 22 -2.12 -8.48 -4.00
C LEU A 22 -1.39 -7.94 -2.75
N ASP A 23 -2.05 -7.05 -2.02
CA ASP A 23 -1.50 -6.39 -0.83
C ASP A 23 -2.27 -6.74 0.46
N LYS A 24 -1.56 -6.73 1.59
CA LYS A 24 -2.17 -6.83 2.93
C LYS A 24 -2.35 -5.43 3.51
N ILE A 25 -3.43 -5.21 4.25
CA ILE A 25 -3.70 -3.95 4.95
C ILE A 25 -4.27 -4.20 6.35
N GLY A 26 -4.15 -3.20 7.23
CA GLY A 26 -4.67 -3.24 8.60
C GLY A 26 -4.08 -4.37 9.43
N ASP A 27 -4.87 -4.95 10.33
CA ASP A 27 -4.40 -5.99 11.27
C ASP A 27 -3.94 -7.28 10.58
N CYS A 28 -4.34 -7.50 9.32
CA CYS A 28 -3.84 -8.60 8.50
C CYS A 28 -2.37 -8.41 8.09
N ASP A 29 -1.90 -7.16 8.01
CA ASP A 29 -0.50 -6.83 7.78
C ASP A 29 0.29 -6.78 9.10
N ALA A 30 -0.23 -6.03 10.09
CA ALA A 30 0.30 -6.02 11.45
C ALA A 30 -0.78 -5.54 12.45
N PRO A 31 -0.94 -6.20 13.62
CA PRO A 31 -1.92 -5.79 14.63
C PRO A 31 -1.70 -4.36 15.14
N ALA A 32 -2.77 -3.55 15.19
CA ALA A 32 -2.73 -2.17 15.66
C ALA A 32 -4.10 -1.68 16.19
N ILE A 33 -4.25 -0.36 16.38
CA ILE A 33 -5.54 0.27 16.73
C ILE A 33 -6.44 0.42 15.49
N ILE A 34 -7.75 0.58 15.70
CA ILE A 34 -8.74 0.75 14.62
C ILE A 34 -8.36 1.89 13.66
N ALA A 35 -7.87 3.02 14.17
CA ALA A 35 -7.44 4.14 13.35
C ALA A 35 -6.32 3.78 12.34
N ALA A 36 -5.43 2.86 12.72
CA ALA A 36 -4.36 2.40 11.84
C ALA A 36 -4.90 1.53 10.69
N ALA A 37 -5.88 0.65 10.96
CA ALA A 37 -6.53 -0.14 9.91
C ALA A 37 -7.30 0.73 8.91
N ILE A 38 -8.03 1.74 9.39
CA ILE A 38 -8.72 2.71 8.54
C ILE A 38 -7.72 3.49 7.68
N TYR A 39 -6.65 3.99 8.32
CA TYR A 39 -5.60 4.72 7.61
C TYR A 39 -4.93 3.85 6.54
N ALA A 40 -4.61 2.59 6.84
CA ALA A 40 -3.99 1.66 5.89
C ALA A 40 -4.88 1.42 4.66
N GLY A 41 -6.19 1.25 4.85
CA GLY A 41 -7.13 1.12 3.74
C GLY A 41 -7.23 2.40 2.89
N HIS A 42 -7.31 3.56 3.53
CA HIS A 42 -7.33 4.84 2.83
C HIS A 42 -6.03 5.10 2.06
N ARG A 43 -4.89 4.79 2.68
CA ARG A 43 -3.57 4.89 2.05
C ARG A 43 -3.47 4.00 0.82
N TYR A 44 -3.83 2.73 0.94
CA TYR A 44 -3.80 1.80 -0.19
C TYR A 44 -4.66 2.30 -1.37
N ALA A 45 -5.88 2.79 -1.09
CA ALA A 45 -6.75 3.34 -2.13
C ALA A 45 -6.15 4.56 -2.85
N ARG A 46 -5.37 5.38 -2.16
CA ARG A 46 -4.67 6.54 -2.76
C ARG A 46 -3.43 6.14 -3.55
N GLU A 47 -2.72 5.12 -3.09
CA GLU A 47 -1.49 4.64 -3.72
C GLU A 47 -1.78 3.75 -4.95
N LEU A 48 -2.94 3.11 -5.01
CA LEU A 48 -3.33 2.21 -6.10
C LEU A 48 -3.34 2.94 -7.46
N GLY A 49 -2.50 2.46 -8.38
CA GLY A 49 -2.37 3.05 -9.72
C GLY A 49 -1.54 4.34 -9.78
N THR A 50 -0.86 4.72 -8.70
CA THR A 50 0.05 5.86 -8.66
C THR A 50 1.51 5.40 -8.65
N ASP A 51 2.40 6.20 -9.24
CA ASP A 51 3.83 6.02 -9.04
C ASP A 51 4.17 6.40 -7.59
N ARG A 52 4.63 5.40 -6.84
CA ARG A 52 4.83 5.42 -5.38
C ARG A 52 5.65 6.60 -4.85
N GLU A 53 6.44 7.25 -5.70
CA GLU A 53 7.20 8.49 -5.41
C GLU A 53 6.30 9.68 -5.03
N GLN A 54 5.08 9.79 -5.57
CA GLN A 54 4.19 10.94 -5.31
C GLN A 54 3.55 10.94 -3.91
N SER A 55 3.72 9.88 -3.13
CA SER A 55 3.09 9.72 -1.82
C SER A 55 3.97 10.16 -0.65
N ALA A 56 5.18 10.67 -0.92
CA ALA A 56 6.03 11.24 0.12
C ALA A 56 5.39 12.53 0.67
N VAL A 57 4.87 12.46 1.90
CA VAL A 57 4.47 13.66 2.64
C VAL A 57 5.75 14.44 2.97
N THR A 58 5.93 15.59 2.33
CA THR A 58 7.05 16.49 2.64
C THR A 58 6.91 16.96 4.07
N ARG A 59 7.85 16.56 4.93
CA ARG A 59 8.02 17.17 6.25
C ARG A 59 8.56 18.58 6.02
N GLN A 60 7.77 19.58 6.36
CA GLN A 60 8.24 20.96 6.43
C GLN A 60 8.82 21.18 7.83
N ASP A 61 10.15 21.24 7.91
CA ASP A 61 10.82 21.66 9.14
C ASP A 61 10.62 23.16 9.31
N LYS A 62 9.83 23.55 10.32
CA LYS A 62 9.54 24.96 10.64
C LYS A 62 10.73 25.73 11.22
N LEU A 63 11.94 25.17 11.19
CA LEU A 63 13.13 25.80 11.78
C LEU A 63 13.80 26.83 10.84
N PHE A 64 13.32 26.95 9.60
CA PHE A 64 13.83 27.88 8.60
C PHE A 64 12.76 28.91 8.20
N ASP A 65 12.26 29.68 9.15
CA ASP A 65 11.68 31.00 8.83
C ASP A 65 12.79 32.04 9.10
N PRO A 66 13.41 32.65 8.07
CA PRO A 66 14.22 33.84 8.27
C PRO A 66 13.31 35.04 8.58
N ASP A 67 13.58 35.72 9.70
CA ASP A 67 12.90 36.94 10.14
C ASP A 67 12.90 38.07 9.08
#